data_AF-A0A4Y2L1G7-F1
#
_entry.id   AF-A0A4Y2L1G7-F1
#
_cell.length_a   1.000
_cell.length_b   1.000
_cell.length_c   1.000
_cell.angle_alpha   90.00
_cell.angle_beta   90.00
_cell.angle_gamma   90.00
#
_symmetry.space_group_name_H-M   'P 1'
#
loop_
_entity.id
_entity.type
_entity.pdbx_description
1 polymer ?
#
loop_
_entity_poly.entity_id
_entity_poly.type
_entity_poly.pdbx_seq_one_letter_code
_entity_poly.pdbx_strand_id
1 'polypeptide(L)'
;MYIILFSNIEVSRRFKHFDWLHERLETKYALIPIPPLPGKQFSGRYEDMFIEHRMIQLQMWVNRISRHPVLGHSDVWKHFITCTDEKMWKTGKRRAERDELVGASYFHAIKAPDAPLDPYQVDTQVENFSKFSAKMDNTVKQMHATAQELCKKYSGSYKREFHKLASSFKELGDTFEMETSPYSTDLTKAIKVTGDTYEEIGDLYGEQVVHLTDRDEFHILLYGLVDWFKRQIYCQVWLEIC
;
A
#
# COMPACT_ATOMS: atom_id res chain seq x y z
N MET A 1 -6.85 -15.29 -3.82
CA MET A 1 -5.95 -16.10 -2.97
C MET A 1 -4.62 -16.25 -3.71
N TYR A 2 -3.63 -15.38 -3.44
CA TYR A 2 -2.30 -15.49 -4.04
C TYR A 2 -1.40 -16.23 -3.04
N ILE A 3 -1.17 -17.51 -3.31
CA ILE A 3 -0.30 -18.39 -2.52
C ILE A 3 1.14 -18.01 -2.84
N ILE A 4 1.96 -17.83 -1.80
CA ILE A 4 3.41 -17.67 -1.91
C ILE A 4 4.00 -19.01 -2.37
N LEU A 5 4.09 -19.23 -3.68
CA LEU A 5 4.76 -20.39 -4.27
C LEU A 5 6.27 -20.14 -4.34
N PHE A 6 6.96 -20.12 -3.19
CA PHE A 6 8.44 -20.27 -3.17
C PHE A 6 8.88 -21.74 -3.06
N SER A 7 7.91 -22.60 -2.77
CA SER A 7 7.95 -24.06 -2.73
C SER A 7 6.48 -24.47 -2.84
N ASN A 8 6.13 -25.62 -3.41
CA ASN A 8 4.74 -26.13 -3.55
C ASN A 8 4.06 -26.46 -2.18
N ILE A 9 4.35 -25.68 -1.15
CA ILE A 9 3.93 -25.82 0.23
C ILE A 9 2.91 -24.72 0.49
N GLU A 10 1.66 -25.11 0.73
CA GLU A 10 0.61 -24.20 1.12
C GLU A 10 0.53 -24.11 2.65
N VAL A 11 0.49 -22.88 3.16
CA VAL A 11 0.44 -22.61 4.59
C VAL A 11 -0.60 -21.54 4.88
N SER A 12 -1.56 -21.84 5.76
CA SER A 12 -2.56 -20.89 6.20
C SER A 12 -2.09 -20.10 7.44
N ARG A 13 -2.22 -18.77 7.38
CA ARG A 13 -1.88 -17.82 8.46
C ARG A 13 -2.98 -16.78 8.61
N ARG A 14 -3.55 -16.68 9.81
CA ARG A 14 -4.49 -15.59 10.16
C ARG A 14 -3.75 -14.29 10.46
N PHE A 15 -4.45 -13.16 10.41
CA PHE A 15 -3.88 -11.82 10.70
C PHE A 15 -3.11 -11.76 12.04
N LYS A 16 -3.60 -12.41 13.10
CA LYS A 16 -2.89 -12.46 14.40
C LYS A 16 -1.50 -13.12 14.31
N HIS A 17 -1.28 -14.02 13.35
CA HIS A 17 0.04 -14.60 13.12
C HIS A 17 0.98 -13.60 12.42
N PHE A 18 0.45 -12.77 11.51
CA PHE A 18 1.21 -11.66 10.91
C PHE A 18 1.58 -10.61 11.96
N ASP A 19 0.65 -10.22 12.83
CA ASP A 19 0.87 -9.29 13.95
C ASP A 19 2.01 -9.78 14.85
N TRP A 20 1.97 -11.07 15.22
CA TRP A 20 3.06 -11.71 15.98
C TRP A 20 4.40 -11.68 15.23
N LEU A 21 4.41 -12.02 13.94
CA LEU A 21 5.64 -12.03 13.16
C LEU A 21 6.23 -10.62 13.04
N HIS A 22 5.39 -9.61 12.79
CA HIS A 22 5.80 -8.22 12.70
C HIS A 22 6.50 -7.77 13.99
N GLU A 23 5.90 -8.04 15.15
CA GLU A 23 6.49 -7.75 16.46
C GLU A 23 7.84 -8.44 16.66
N ARG A 24 7.97 -9.71 16.23
CA ARG A 24 9.25 -10.43 16.29
C ARG A 24 10.31 -9.81 15.38
N LEU A 25 9.93 -9.37 14.18
CA LEU A 25 10.84 -8.71 13.25
C LEU A 25 11.29 -7.35 13.80
N GLU A 26 10.37 -6.54 14.34
CA GLU A 26 10.70 -5.23 14.94
C GLU A 26 11.62 -5.37 16.15
N THR A 27 11.35 -6.34 17.02
CA THR A 27 12.17 -6.57 18.21
C THR A 27 13.58 -7.02 17.83
N LYS A 28 13.71 -7.86 16.80
CA LYS A 28 15.00 -8.43 16.40
C LYS A 28 15.84 -7.48 15.56
N TYR A 29 15.26 -6.85 14.55
CA TYR A 29 16.00 -6.10 13.53
C TYR A 29 15.88 -4.59 13.75
N ALA A 30 16.45 -4.09 14.86
CA ALA A 30 16.30 -2.69 15.28
C ALA A 30 16.80 -1.64 14.25
N LEU A 31 17.72 -2.01 13.36
CA LEU A 31 18.24 -1.13 12.30
C LEU A 31 17.51 -1.26 10.96
N ILE A 32 16.58 -2.22 10.83
CA ILE A 32 15.86 -2.46 9.58
C ILE A 32 14.43 -1.95 9.75
N PRO A 33 14.00 -0.96 8.96
CA PRO A 33 12.62 -0.50 9.02
C PRO A 33 11.68 -1.62 8.55
N ILE A 34 10.86 -2.14 9.47
CA ILE A 34 9.87 -3.16 9.18
C ILE A 34 8.65 -2.49 8.52
N PRO A 35 8.18 -2.96 7.35
CA PRO A 35 7.00 -2.42 6.71
C PRO A 35 5.77 -2.59 7.62
N PRO A 36 4.91 -1.58 7.76
CA PRO A 36 3.74 -1.66 8.63
C PRO A 36 2.74 -2.68 8.13
N LEU A 37 2.02 -3.32 9.07
CA LEU A 37 0.85 -4.13 8.76
C LEU A 37 -0.39 -3.26 8.47
N PRO A 38 -1.37 -3.79 7.75
CA PRO A 38 -2.63 -3.10 7.53
C PRO A 38 -3.41 -2.90 8.84
N GLY A 39 -4.20 -1.82 8.90
CA GLY A 39 -4.88 -1.37 10.11
C GLY A 39 -5.76 -2.43 10.79
N LYS A 40 -5.79 -2.40 12.12
CA LYS A 40 -6.71 -3.21 12.94
C LYS A 40 -8.09 -2.54 12.91
N GLN A 41 -9.02 -3.07 12.12
CA GLN A 41 -10.41 -2.62 12.12
C GLN A 41 -11.30 -3.57 12.93
N PHE A 42 -12.09 -3.02 13.86
CA PHE A 42 -13.00 -3.77 14.72
C PHE A 42 -14.45 -3.79 14.21
N SER A 43 -14.92 -2.69 13.62
CA SER A 43 -16.23 -2.58 12.94
C SER A 43 -16.10 -2.87 11.44
N GLY A 44 -17.12 -3.43 10.78
CA GLY A 44 -17.05 -3.75 9.34
C GLY A 44 -16.02 -4.81 8.94
N ARG A 45 -15.48 -5.57 9.90
CA ARG A 45 -14.35 -6.50 9.68
C ARG A 45 -14.65 -7.70 8.76
N TYR A 46 -15.91 -7.88 8.39
CA TYR A 46 -16.41 -8.95 7.53
C TYR A 46 -16.96 -8.42 6.20
N GLU A 47 -16.79 -7.13 5.92
CA GLU A 47 -17.16 -6.56 4.62
C GLU A 47 -16.18 -7.05 3.55
N ASP A 48 -16.70 -7.49 2.40
CA ASP A 48 -15.87 -8.11 1.36
C ASP A 48 -14.78 -7.18 0.84
N MET A 49 -15.12 -5.90 0.60
CA MET A 49 -14.17 -4.85 0.19
C MET A 49 -13.02 -4.71 1.21
N PHE A 50 -13.33 -4.78 2.49
CA PHE A 50 -12.31 -4.68 3.55
C PHE A 50 -11.38 -5.90 3.57
N ILE A 51 -11.93 -7.10 3.39
CA ILE A 51 -11.16 -8.34 3.35
C ILE A 51 -10.23 -8.32 2.13
N GLU A 52 -10.76 -7.98 0.95
CA GLU A 52 -10.00 -7.91 -0.30
C GLU A 52 -8.85 -6.89 -0.19
N HIS A 53 -9.14 -5.69 0.27
CA HIS A 53 -8.13 -4.65 0.45
C HIS A 53 -7.03 -5.10 1.43
N ARG A 54 -7.41 -5.69 2.57
CA ARG A 54 -6.44 -6.23 3.53
C ARG A 54 -5.59 -7.34 2.91
N MET A 55 -6.17 -8.20 2.08
CA MET A 55 -5.42 -9.27 1.40
C MET A 55 -4.37 -8.70 0.45
N ILE A 56 -4.69 -7.65 -0.32
CA ILE A 56 -3.74 -6.94 -1.18
C ILE A 56 -2.59 -6.37 -0.35
N GLN A 57 -2.90 -5.65 0.73
CA GLN A 57 -1.88 -5.04 1.60
C GLN A 57 -0.98 -6.10 2.26
N LEU A 58 -1.54 -7.21 2.75
CA LEU A 58 -0.76 -8.33 3.28
C LEU A 58 0.12 -9.00 2.22
N GLN A 59 -0.37 -9.14 0.99
CA GLN A 59 0.43 -9.69 -0.11
C GLN A 59 1.62 -8.78 -0.42
N MET A 60 1.42 -7.46 -0.42
CA MET A 60 2.50 -6.50 -0.60
C MET A 60 3.51 -6.54 0.55
N TRP A 61 3.03 -6.68 1.79
CA TRP A 61 3.89 -6.85 2.96
C TRP A 61 4.76 -8.12 2.84
N VAL A 62 4.15 -9.26 2.52
CA VAL A 62 4.83 -10.53 2.25
C VAL A 62 5.90 -10.37 1.16
N ASN A 63 5.54 -9.74 0.05
CA ASN A 63 6.43 -9.48 -1.08
C ASN A 63 7.62 -8.59 -0.67
N ARG A 64 7.41 -7.64 0.25
CA ARG A 64 8.46 -6.76 0.77
C ARG A 64 9.43 -7.47 1.71
N ILE A 65 8.93 -8.37 2.57
CA ILE A 65 9.74 -9.16 3.50
C ILE A 65 10.56 -10.20 2.74
N SER A 66 9.91 -10.97 1.85
CA SER A 66 10.57 -12.03 1.07
C SER A 66 11.71 -11.53 0.21
N ARG A 67 11.60 -10.32 -0.38
CA ARG A 67 12.65 -9.72 -1.22
C ARG A 67 13.76 -9.02 -0.43
N HIS A 68 13.61 -8.86 0.88
CA HIS A 68 14.64 -8.20 1.69
C HIS A 68 15.81 -9.17 1.94
N PRO A 69 17.07 -8.77 1.68
CA PRO A 69 18.22 -9.67 1.77
C PRO A 69 18.40 -10.28 3.17
N VAL A 70 18.15 -9.50 4.23
CA VAL A 70 18.16 -10.01 5.62
C VAL A 70 16.85 -10.69 6.02
N LEU A 71 15.71 -9.97 6.02
CA LEU A 71 14.45 -10.49 6.56
C LEU A 71 13.96 -11.76 5.85
N GLY A 72 14.06 -11.81 4.51
CA GLY A 72 13.64 -12.95 3.70
C GLY A 72 14.47 -14.22 3.92
N HIS A 73 15.68 -14.09 4.48
CA HIS A 73 16.54 -15.23 4.81
C HIS A 73 16.47 -15.64 6.29
N SER A 74 15.75 -14.89 7.12
CA SER A 74 15.64 -15.17 8.54
C SER A 74 14.89 -16.46 8.86
N ASP A 75 15.31 -17.13 9.93
CA ASP A 75 14.69 -18.40 10.35
C ASP A 75 13.23 -18.23 10.78
N VAL A 76 12.89 -17.10 11.40
CA VAL A 76 11.52 -16.79 11.81
C VAL A 76 10.61 -16.60 10.59
N TRP A 77 11.10 -15.95 9.53
CA TRP A 77 10.38 -15.82 8.27
C TRP A 77 10.20 -17.16 7.58
N LYS A 78 11.29 -17.93 7.41
CA LYS A 78 11.25 -19.27 6.80
C LYS A 78 10.25 -20.16 7.53
N HIS A 79 10.32 -20.22 8.87
CA HIS A 79 9.36 -20.97 9.69
C HIS A 79 7.91 -20.49 9.48
N PHE A 80 7.71 -19.18 9.37
CA PHE A 80 6.39 -18.61 9.10
C PHE A 80 5.78 -19.10 7.78
N ILE A 81 6.56 -19.12 6.70
CA ILE A 81 6.06 -19.47 5.36
C ILE A 81 6.10 -20.96 5.02
N THR A 82 6.90 -21.79 5.70
CA THR A 82 7.04 -23.23 5.36
C THR A 82 6.42 -24.20 6.36
N CYS A 83 6.16 -23.79 7.62
CA CYS A 83 5.69 -24.71 8.65
C CYS A 83 4.19 -25.05 8.47
N THR A 84 3.90 -26.29 8.07
CA THR A 84 2.54 -26.82 7.90
C THR A 84 1.97 -27.47 9.17
N ASP A 85 2.81 -28.02 10.04
CA ASP A 85 2.40 -28.71 11.28
C ASP A 85 2.14 -27.74 12.45
N GLU A 86 1.02 -27.92 13.16
CA GLU A 86 0.60 -27.02 14.25
C GLU A 86 1.47 -27.16 15.51
N LYS A 87 1.96 -28.36 15.83
CA LYS A 87 2.83 -28.57 17.00
C LYS A 87 4.20 -27.93 16.74
N MET A 88 4.76 -28.15 15.55
CA MET A 88 6.00 -27.52 15.09
C MET A 88 5.86 -26.00 15.04
N TRP A 89 4.70 -25.48 14.62
CA TRP A 89 4.42 -24.05 14.64
C TRP A 89 4.59 -23.46 16.05
N LYS A 90 3.96 -24.08 17.06
CA LYS A 90 4.07 -23.64 18.47
C LYS A 90 5.50 -23.70 18.99
N THR A 91 6.26 -24.74 18.63
CA THR A 91 7.67 -24.88 19.02
C THR A 91 8.54 -23.80 18.38
N GLY A 92 8.42 -23.58 17.06
CA GLY A 92 9.19 -22.55 16.37
C GLY A 92 8.81 -21.13 16.80
N LYS A 93 7.53 -20.89 17.12
CA LYS A 93 7.04 -19.64 17.73
C LYS A 93 7.78 -19.36 19.06
N ARG A 94 7.81 -20.33 19.98
CA ARG A 94 8.52 -20.21 21.26
C ARG A 94 10.04 -20.07 21.11
N ARG A 95 10.63 -20.66 20.06
CA ARG A 95 12.04 -20.49 19.74
C ARG A 95 12.34 -19.05 19.32
N ALA A 96 11.55 -18.47 18.41
CA ALA A 96 11.70 -17.09 17.98
C ALA A 96 11.41 -16.08 19.11
N GLU A 97 10.56 -16.44 20.08
CA GLU A 97 10.30 -15.61 21.25
C GLU A 97 11.43 -15.60 22.29
N ARG A 98 12.30 -16.61 22.29
CA ARG A 98 13.45 -16.75 23.19
C ARG A 98 14.78 -16.42 22.51
N ASP A 99 14.73 -15.79 21.36
CA ASP A 99 15.93 -15.35 20.66
C ASP A 99 16.64 -14.28 21.50
N GLU A 100 17.91 -14.51 21.81
CA GLU A 100 18.74 -13.60 22.60
C GLU A 100 19.39 -12.52 21.72
N LEU A 101 19.52 -12.77 20.42
CA LEU A 101 20.13 -11.87 19.44
C LEU A 101 19.10 -10.87 18.92
N VAL A 102 18.55 -10.07 19.84
CA VAL A 102 17.56 -9.03 19.57
C VAL A 102 18.07 -7.66 19.99
N GLY A 103 17.51 -6.59 19.42
CA GLY A 103 17.94 -5.22 19.71
C GLY A 103 19.43 -5.01 19.41
N ALA A 104 20.17 -4.45 20.37
CA ALA A 104 21.62 -4.25 20.23
C ALA A 104 22.41 -5.57 20.17
N SER A 105 21.94 -6.64 20.82
CA SER A 105 22.63 -7.95 20.76
C SER A 105 22.71 -8.51 19.34
N TYR A 106 21.82 -8.06 18.44
CA TYR A 106 21.87 -8.43 17.03
C TYR A 106 23.18 -7.99 16.33
N PHE A 107 23.88 -6.97 16.83
CA PHE A 107 25.19 -6.56 16.28
C PHE A 107 26.24 -7.68 16.31
N HIS A 108 26.15 -8.62 17.25
CA HIS A 108 27.03 -9.78 17.29
C HIS A 108 26.80 -10.78 16.15
N ALA A 109 25.65 -10.70 15.47
CA ALA A 109 25.34 -11.51 14.30
C ALA A 109 25.75 -10.85 12.97
N ILE A 110 26.25 -9.60 13.02
CA ILE A 110 26.67 -8.83 11.86
C ILE A 110 28.19 -8.87 11.78
N LYS A 111 28.71 -9.22 10.59
CA LYS A 111 30.12 -9.04 10.26
C LYS A 111 30.25 -7.75 9.46
N ALA A 112 31.08 -6.82 9.95
CA ALA A 112 31.44 -5.60 9.22
C ALA A 112 32.64 -5.85 8.28
N PRO A 113 32.95 -4.96 7.31
CA PRO A 113 34.06 -5.17 6.42
C PRO A 113 35.34 -4.80 7.18
N ASP A 114 36.46 -5.33 6.72
CA ASP A 114 37.74 -5.07 7.39
C ASP A 114 38.27 -3.66 7.09
N ALA A 115 37.58 -2.89 6.23
CA ALA A 115 37.95 -1.53 5.88
C ALA A 115 37.56 -0.54 7.00
N PRO A 116 38.51 0.27 7.52
CA PRO A 116 38.20 1.24 8.56
C PRO A 116 37.31 2.36 8.00
N LEU A 117 36.30 2.72 8.78
CA LEU A 117 35.39 3.82 8.47
C LEU A 117 35.90 5.11 9.11
N ASP A 118 35.78 6.21 8.38
CA ASP A 118 36.01 7.55 8.94
C ASP A 118 34.75 8.00 9.71
N PRO A 119 34.83 8.17 11.05
CA PRO A 119 33.68 8.55 11.86
C PRO A 119 33.04 9.86 11.40
N TYR A 120 33.84 10.82 10.94
CA TYR A 120 33.32 12.11 10.48
C TYR A 120 32.48 11.97 9.21
N GLN A 121 32.91 11.10 8.29
CA GLN A 121 32.14 10.81 7.07
C GLN A 121 30.85 10.08 7.39
N VAL A 122 30.89 9.09 8.29
CA VAL A 122 29.70 8.36 8.74
C VAL A 122 28.69 9.31 9.39
N ASP A 123 29.11 10.16 10.31
CA ASP A 123 28.23 11.15 10.96
C ASP A 123 27.60 12.11 9.94
N THR A 124 28.39 12.57 8.97
CA THR A 124 27.90 13.43 7.88
C THR A 124 26.85 12.72 7.03
N GLN A 125 27.08 11.45 6.67
CA GLN A 125 26.10 10.64 5.92
C GLN A 125 24.81 10.45 6.72
N VAL A 126 24.90 10.13 8.02
CA VAL A 126 23.74 9.96 8.91
C VAL A 126 22.93 11.25 9.03
N GLU A 127 23.60 12.39 9.22
CA GLU A 127 22.92 13.69 9.29
C GLU A 127 22.20 14.04 7.98
N ASN A 128 22.88 13.83 6.83
CA ASN A 128 22.29 14.05 5.52
C ASN A 128 21.06 13.16 5.28
N PHE A 129 21.15 11.89 5.66
CA PHE A 129 20.03 10.96 5.54
C PHE A 129 18.87 11.31 6.47
N SER A 130 19.16 11.76 7.70
CA SER A 130 18.13 12.24 8.64
C SER A 130 17.36 13.44 8.04
N LYS A 131 18.07 14.42 7.49
CA LYS A 131 17.47 15.57 6.79
C LYS A 131 16.65 15.14 5.57
N PHE A 132 17.21 14.26 4.73
CA PHE A 132 16.53 13.73 3.56
C PHE A 132 15.23 13.00 3.93
N SER A 133 15.29 12.07 4.88
CA SER A 133 14.14 11.25 5.28
C SER A 133 13.01 12.09 5.88
N ALA A 134 13.33 13.10 6.70
CA ALA A 134 12.36 14.05 7.23
C ALA A 134 11.72 14.90 6.11
N LYS A 135 12.51 15.37 5.14
CA LYS A 135 11.96 16.14 4.01
C LYS A 135 11.09 15.27 3.11
N MET A 136 11.51 14.04 2.85
CA MET A 136 10.78 13.06 2.06
C MET A 136 9.43 12.75 2.70
N ASP A 137 9.38 12.44 4.00
CA ASP A 137 8.12 12.17 4.74
C ASP A 137 7.11 13.32 4.58
N ASN A 138 7.56 14.56 4.73
CA ASN A 138 6.71 15.74 4.55
C ASN A 138 6.19 15.88 3.10
N THR A 139 7.05 15.70 2.10
CA THR A 139 6.66 15.78 0.68
C THR A 139 5.69 14.66 0.29
N VAL A 140 5.92 13.45 0.79
CA VAL A 140 5.07 12.27 0.59
C VAL A 140 3.69 12.51 1.18
N LYS A 141 3.61 13.02 2.42
CA LYS A 141 2.35 13.38 3.07
C LYS A 141 1.59 14.45 2.30
N GLN A 142 2.28 15.48 1.80
CA GLN A 142 1.67 16.52 0.99
C GLN A 142 1.11 15.95 -0.32
N MET A 143 1.88 15.10 -1.02
CA MET A 143 1.44 14.44 -2.25
C MET A 143 0.21 13.57 -2.00
N HIS A 144 0.19 12.82 -0.89
CA HIS A 144 -0.97 12.03 -0.49
C HIS A 144 -2.20 12.89 -0.22
N ALA A 145 -2.06 14.00 0.51
CA ALA A 145 -3.17 14.92 0.77
C ALA A 145 -3.75 15.51 -0.52
N THR A 146 -2.89 15.90 -1.48
CA THR A 146 -3.32 16.38 -2.79
C THR A 146 -4.05 15.31 -3.59
N ALA A 147 -3.55 14.07 -3.59
CA ALA A 147 -4.21 12.94 -4.25
C ALA A 147 -5.59 12.65 -3.64
N GLN A 148 -5.71 12.68 -2.31
CA GLN A 148 -6.99 12.51 -1.61
C GLN A 148 -7.99 13.62 -1.93
N GLU A 149 -7.55 14.88 -2.02
CA GLU A 149 -8.41 15.99 -2.40
C GLU A 149 -8.93 15.83 -3.84
N LEU A 150 -8.06 15.40 -4.75
CA LEU A 150 -8.43 15.13 -6.13
C LEU A 150 -9.48 14.00 -6.23
N CYS A 151 -9.29 12.92 -5.47
CA CYS A 151 -10.27 11.83 -5.37
C CYS A 151 -11.65 12.35 -4.90
N LYS A 152 -11.69 13.19 -3.86
CA LYS A 152 -12.94 13.81 -3.37
C LYS A 152 -13.61 14.69 -4.43
N LYS A 153 -12.83 15.42 -5.25
CA LYS A 153 -13.35 16.26 -6.34
C LYS A 153 -13.97 15.42 -7.46
N TYR A 154 -13.35 14.30 -7.83
CA TYR A 154 -13.89 13.37 -8.83
C TYR A 154 -15.25 12.80 -8.40
N SER A 155 -15.35 12.21 -7.20
CA SER A 155 -16.60 11.60 -6.73
C SER A 155 -17.65 12.63 -6.29
N GLY A 156 -17.24 13.88 -6.06
CA GLY A 156 -18.09 14.97 -5.58
C GLY A 156 -18.45 15.97 -6.66
N SER A 157 -17.62 17.01 -6.79
CA SER A 157 -17.93 18.17 -7.64
C SER A 157 -18.00 17.81 -9.12
N TYR A 158 -17.04 17.02 -9.64
CA TYR A 158 -17.03 16.69 -11.07
C TYR A 158 -18.21 15.83 -11.46
N LYS A 159 -18.50 14.74 -10.72
CA LYS A 159 -19.74 13.97 -10.89
C LYS A 159 -20.97 14.87 -10.93
N ARG A 160 -21.11 15.78 -9.96
CA ARG A 160 -22.27 16.67 -9.84
C ARG A 160 -22.40 17.64 -11.02
N GLU A 161 -21.30 18.23 -11.48
CA GLU A 161 -21.34 19.17 -12.61
C GLU A 161 -21.72 18.47 -13.92
N PHE A 162 -21.24 17.24 -14.15
CA PHE A 162 -21.66 16.45 -15.31
C PHE A 162 -23.12 16.02 -15.25
N HIS A 163 -23.62 15.64 -14.06
CA HIS A 163 -25.05 15.36 -13.86
C HIS A 163 -25.94 16.59 -14.08
N LYS A 164 -25.51 17.79 -13.63
CA LYS A 164 -26.24 19.03 -13.93
C LYS A 164 -26.30 19.31 -15.44
N LEU A 165 -25.18 19.14 -16.14
CA LEU A 165 -25.13 19.32 -17.59
C LEU A 165 -26.05 18.34 -18.31
N ALA A 166 -26.08 17.08 -17.86
CA ALA A 166 -26.99 16.05 -18.34
C ALA A 166 -28.46 16.48 -18.18
N SER A 167 -28.85 16.95 -16.99
CA SER A 167 -30.20 17.46 -16.73
C SER A 167 -30.57 18.62 -17.66
N SER A 168 -29.66 19.57 -17.91
CA SER A 168 -29.91 20.69 -18.83
C SER A 168 -30.14 20.24 -20.27
N PHE A 169 -29.39 19.25 -20.78
CA PHE A 169 -29.64 18.67 -22.11
C PHE A 169 -30.98 17.96 -22.18
N LYS A 170 -31.35 17.20 -21.14
CA LYS A 170 -32.65 16.51 -21.07
C LYS A 170 -33.82 17.49 -21.04
N GLU A 171 -33.76 18.52 -20.21
CA GLU A 171 -34.76 19.59 -20.15
C GLU A 171 -34.90 20.33 -21.49
N LEU A 172 -33.78 20.59 -22.18
CA LEU A 172 -33.81 21.18 -23.52
C LEU A 172 -34.48 20.23 -24.53
N GLY A 173 -34.14 18.94 -24.47
CA GLY A 173 -34.76 17.90 -25.28
C GLY A 173 -36.27 17.78 -25.05
N ASP A 174 -36.71 17.83 -23.80
CA ASP A 174 -38.14 17.82 -23.43
C ASP A 174 -38.85 19.08 -23.94
N THR A 175 -38.19 20.23 -23.93
CA THR A 175 -38.71 21.47 -24.52
C THR A 175 -38.88 21.33 -26.04
N PHE A 176 -37.90 20.73 -26.72
CA PHE A 176 -37.95 20.53 -28.18
C PHE A 176 -38.99 19.48 -28.60
N GLU A 177 -39.32 18.53 -27.72
CA GLU A 177 -40.35 17.52 -27.95
C GLU A 177 -41.77 18.11 -27.98
N MET A 178 -41.96 19.31 -27.42
CA MET A 178 -43.21 20.06 -27.54
C MET A 178 -43.47 20.55 -28.98
N GLU A 179 -42.43 20.65 -29.83
CA GLU A 179 -42.55 21.04 -31.23
C GLU A 179 -42.89 19.80 -32.10
N THR A 180 -44.14 19.73 -32.55
CA THR A 180 -44.70 18.56 -33.24
C THR A 180 -44.29 18.42 -34.72
N SER A 181 -43.52 19.37 -35.25
CA SER A 181 -42.98 19.29 -36.61
C SER A 181 -42.10 18.05 -36.81
N PRO A 182 -42.31 17.23 -37.87
CA PRO A 182 -41.56 15.99 -38.07
C PRO A 182 -40.05 16.19 -38.28
N TYR A 183 -39.63 17.39 -38.70
CA TYR A 183 -38.22 17.71 -38.98
C TYR A 183 -37.33 17.84 -37.72
N SER A 184 -37.90 18.05 -36.53
CA SER A 184 -37.14 18.23 -35.28
C SER A 184 -36.81 16.92 -34.56
N THR A 185 -37.49 15.82 -34.92
CA THR A 185 -37.50 14.58 -34.12
C THR A 185 -36.13 13.94 -33.92
N ASP A 186 -35.29 13.87 -34.95
CA ASP A 186 -33.95 13.28 -34.85
C ASP A 186 -32.98 14.18 -34.05
N LEU A 187 -33.12 15.50 -34.17
CA LEU A 187 -32.36 16.45 -33.36
C LEU A 187 -32.75 16.35 -31.89
N THR A 188 -34.05 16.29 -31.58
CA THR A 188 -34.55 16.13 -30.21
C THR A 188 -34.02 14.85 -29.56
N LYS A 189 -34.01 13.73 -30.29
CA LYS A 189 -33.38 12.49 -29.82
C LYS A 189 -31.90 12.66 -29.55
N ALA A 190 -31.16 13.28 -30.47
CA ALA A 190 -29.72 13.49 -30.31
C ALA A 190 -29.39 14.35 -29.08
N ILE A 191 -30.22 15.37 -28.79
CA ILE A 191 -30.10 16.21 -27.58
C ILE A 191 -30.28 15.35 -26.31
N LYS A 192 -31.32 14.52 -26.25
CA LYS A 192 -31.57 13.65 -25.09
C LYS A 192 -30.45 12.62 -24.88
N VAL A 193 -29.97 11.98 -25.96
CA VAL A 193 -28.82 11.06 -25.93
C VAL A 193 -27.55 11.75 -25.43
N THR A 194 -27.33 13.01 -25.79
CA THR A 194 -26.20 13.80 -25.26
C THR A 194 -26.33 13.99 -23.75
N GLY A 195 -27.55 14.20 -23.25
CA GLY A 195 -27.85 14.24 -21.83
C GLY A 195 -27.51 12.92 -21.12
N ASP A 196 -27.97 11.78 -21.65
CA ASP A 196 -27.63 10.46 -21.11
C ASP A 196 -26.12 10.21 -21.08
N THR A 197 -25.41 10.59 -22.15
CA THR A 197 -23.95 10.46 -22.24
C THR A 197 -23.23 11.25 -21.15
N TYR A 198 -23.68 12.48 -20.85
CA TYR A 198 -23.09 13.27 -19.77
C TYR A 198 -23.40 12.73 -18.38
N GLU A 199 -24.54 12.06 -18.21
CA GLU A 199 -24.88 11.36 -16.97
C GLU A 199 -23.93 10.18 -16.73
N GLU A 200 -23.69 9.36 -17.75
CA GLU A 200 -22.72 8.26 -17.73
C GLU A 200 -21.30 8.77 -17.42
N ILE A 201 -20.85 9.86 -18.04
CA ILE A 201 -19.55 10.48 -17.73
C ILE A 201 -19.48 10.87 -16.25
N GLY A 202 -20.56 11.43 -15.69
CA GLY A 202 -20.63 11.78 -14.28
C GLY A 202 -20.49 10.57 -13.36
N ASP A 203 -21.11 9.44 -13.72
CA ASP A 203 -20.99 8.19 -12.97
C ASP A 203 -19.59 7.57 -13.08
N LEU A 204 -18.97 7.60 -14.26
CA LEU A 204 -17.58 7.19 -14.46
C LEU A 204 -16.62 7.97 -13.54
N TYR A 205 -16.82 9.27 -13.34
CA TYR A 205 -16.03 10.05 -12.38
C TYR A 205 -16.21 9.58 -10.93
N GLY A 206 -17.40 9.08 -10.56
CA GLY A 206 -17.66 8.47 -9.26
C GLY A 206 -16.94 7.13 -9.09
N GLU A 207 -16.99 6.28 -10.10
CA GLU A 207 -16.42 4.93 -10.11
C GLU A 207 -14.88 4.94 -10.20
N GLN A 208 -14.31 5.88 -10.97
CA GLN A 208 -12.85 6.07 -11.11
C GLN A 208 -12.17 6.22 -9.75
N VAL A 209 -12.83 6.88 -8.79
CA VAL A 209 -12.29 7.10 -7.44
C VAL A 209 -12.18 5.80 -6.68
N VAL A 210 -13.16 4.90 -6.81
CA VAL A 210 -13.10 3.56 -6.19
C VAL A 210 -11.84 2.86 -6.65
N HIS A 211 -11.52 2.87 -7.94
CA HIS A 211 -10.29 2.25 -8.43
C HIS A 211 -8.98 2.92 -7.97
N LEU A 212 -8.99 4.23 -7.69
CA LEU A 212 -7.82 4.99 -7.23
C LEU A 212 -7.62 4.92 -5.71
N THR A 213 -8.69 4.79 -4.93
CA THR A 213 -8.65 4.71 -3.47
C THR A 213 -8.62 3.27 -2.95
N ASP A 214 -9.24 2.33 -3.68
CA ASP A 214 -9.23 0.90 -3.35
C ASP A 214 -7.90 0.24 -3.75
N ARG A 215 -7.28 0.78 -4.80
CA ARG A 215 -5.84 0.62 -5.01
C ARG A 215 -5.10 1.70 -4.27
N ASP A 216 -5.00 1.49 -2.95
CA ASP A 216 -3.95 2.07 -2.10
C ASP A 216 -2.53 1.91 -2.69
N GLU A 217 -2.33 1.34 -3.89
CA GLU A 217 -1.16 1.55 -4.74
C GLU A 217 -0.59 2.95 -4.64
N PHE A 218 -1.34 4.06 -4.59
CA PHE A 218 -0.66 5.37 -4.42
C PHE A 218 -0.03 5.54 -3.04
N HIS A 219 -0.73 5.18 -1.96
CA HIS A 219 -0.20 5.21 -0.60
C HIS A 219 0.94 4.19 -0.44
N ILE A 220 0.81 3.01 -1.02
CA ILE A 220 1.74 1.90 -0.93
C ILE A 220 2.91 2.04 -1.92
N LEU A 221 2.77 2.74 -3.04
CA LEU A 221 3.86 3.15 -3.94
C LEU A 221 4.60 4.34 -3.37
N LEU A 222 3.94 5.29 -2.69
CA LEU A 222 4.61 6.38 -1.96
C LEU A 222 5.37 5.84 -0.75
N TYR A 223 4.71 5.11 0.16
CA TYR A 223 5.38 4.44 1.28
C TYR A 223 6.34 3.37 0.78
N GLY A 224 6.05 2.72 -0.35
CA GLY A 224 6.95 1.79 -1.02
C GLY A 224 8.17 2.46 -1.62
N LEU A 225 8.06 3.67 -2.19
CA LEU A 225 9.18 4.48 -2.65
C LEU A 225 9.98 4.98 -1.46
N VAL A 226 9.33 5.44 -0.40
CA VAL A 226 9.96 5.85 0.86
C VAL A 226 10.72 4.69 1.47
N ASP A 227 10.10 3.51 1.56
CA ASP A 227 10.72 2.29 2.08
C ASP A 227 11.80 1.74 1.13
N TRP A 228 11.63 1.88 -0.18
CA TRP A 228 12.60 1.47 -1.19
C TRP A 228 13.81 2.41 -1.24
N PHE A 229 13.62 3.71 -1.04
CA PHE A 229 14.71 4.68 -0.88
C PHE A 229 15.42 4.50 0.46
N LYS A 230 14.66 4.25 1.54
CA LYS A 230 15.24 3.80 2.82
C LYS A 230 16.08 2.54 2.59
N ARG A 231 15.62 1.56 1.80
CA ARG A 231 16.43 0.38 1.44
C ARG A 231 17.68 0.72 0.65
N GLN A 232 17.62 1.60 -0.36
CA GLN A 232 18.81 1.96 -1.13
C GLN A 232 19.87 2.58 -0.23
N ILE A 233 19.51 3.55 0.61
CA ILE A 233 20.49 4.27 1.43
C ILE A 233 20.91 3.48 2.67
N TYR A 234 19.99 2.78 3.36
CA TYR A 234 20.43 1.87 4.43
C TYR A 234 21.28 0.75 3.86
N CYS A 235 21.00 0.19 2.67
CA CYS A 235 21.87 -0.83 2.09
C CYS A 235 23.20 -0.23 1.59
N GLN A 236 23.27 1.03 1.17
CA GLN A 236 24.53 1.69 0.78
C GLN A 236 25.37 2.04 1.99
N VAL A 237 24.78 2.66 3.02
CA VAL A 237 25.41 2.92 4.31
C VAL A 237 25.81 1.60 4.97
N TRP A 238 24.99 0.55 4.90
CA TRP A 238 25.30 -0.77 5.47
C TRP A 238 26.26 -1.60 4.61
N LEU A 239 26.41 -1.37 3.29
CA LEU A 239 27.46 -2.00 2.47
C LEU A 239 28.78 -1.22 2.52
N GLU A 240 28.73 0.07 2.85
CA GLU A 240 29.93 0.88 3.10
C GLU A 240 30.42 0.70 4.54
N ILE A 241 29.53 0.42 5.50
CA ILE A 241 29.82 0.25 6.95
C ILE A 241 29.90 -1.23 7.39
N CYS A 242 29.21 -2.17 6.71
CA CYS A 242 29.22 -3.63 6.98
C CYS A 242 29.78 -4.44 5.80
#